data_AF-A0A7S1JSJ4-F1
#
_entry.id   AF-A0A7S1JSJ4-F1
#
_cell.length_a   1.000
_cell.length_b   1.000
_cell.length_c   1.000
_cell.angle_alpha   90.00
_cell.angle_beta   90.00
_cell.angle_gamma   90.00
#
_symmetry.space_group_name_H-M   'P 1'
#
loop_
_entity.id
_entity.type
_entity.pdbx_description
1 polymer ?
#
loop_
_entity_poly.entity_id
_entity_poly.type
_entity_poly.pdbx_seq_one_letter_code
_entity_poly.pdbx_strand_id
1 'polypeptide(L)'
;EGLRNHLRAALWLSNVKKCGYWRVHELKGVPYLHDRWYRPPRPVKAYNFPREIDGGDDIYPHTNGTYTLFHLPHVTVSAAPLRHTVPTVGYVIEEKSRPGRVDTDVIFPIIERNAEELRQMYPGKNPKKIIQRLKSLGAGEAYRFPDGTV
;
A
#
# COMPACT_ATOMS: atom_id res chain seq x y z
N GLU A 1 19.46 9.70 11.91
CA GLU A 1 18.14 9.52 12.55
C GLU A 1 17.96 10.66 13.53
N GLY A 2 16.73 10.96 13.93
CA GLY A 2 16.38 12.07 14.81
C GLY A 2 15.32 13.02 14.25
N LEU A 3 14.55 12.65 13.23
CA LEU A 3 13.47 13.48 12.67
C LEU A 3 12.43 13.81 13.74
N ARG A 4 12.03 12.81 14.54
CA ARG A 4 11.05 12.99 15.64
C ARG A 4 11.54 14.04 16.63
N ASN A 5 12.79 13.93 17.09
CA ASN A 5 13.39 14.89 18.02
C ASN A 5 13.60 16.26 17.38
N HIS A 6 13.99 16.29 16.11
CA HIS A 6 14.17 17.52 15.35
C HIS A 6 12.84 18.30 15.23
N LEU A 7 11.75 17.63 14.87
CA LEU A 7 10.42 18.25 14.79
C LEU A 7 9.97 18.79 16.14
N ARG A 8 10.12 18.02 17.22
CA ARG A 8 9.82 18.50 18.58
C ARG A 8 10.62 19.75 18.93
N ALA A 9 11.95 19.71 18.73
CA ALA A 9 12.83 20.84 19.03
C ALA A 9 12.47 22.07 18.19
N ALA A 10 12.26 21.89 16.88
CA ALA A 10 11.89 22.97 15.96
C ALA A 10 10.56 23.62 16.36
N LEU A 11 9.54 22.83 16.69
CA LEU A 11 8.22 23.34 17.11
C LEU A 11 8.27 24.07 18.45
N TRP A 12 9.05 23.56 19.41
CA TRP A 12 9.28 24.25 20.69
C TRP A 12 10.03 25.58 20.51
N LEU A 13 11.14 25.57 19.75
CA LEU A 13 11.97 26.76 19.54
C LEU A 13 11.26 27.85 18.72
N SER A 14 10.42 27.46 17.78
CA SER A 14 9.60 28.39 16.98
C SER A 14 8.34 28.87 17.71
N ASN A 15 8.11 28.42 18.95
CA ASN A 15 6.95 28.80 19.78
C ASN A 15 5.60 28.60 19.05
N VAL A 16 5.48 27.49 18.30
CA VAL A 16 4.23 27.16 17.61
C VAL A 16 3.15 26.89 18.66
N LYS A 17 2.10 27.72 18.67
CA LYS A 17 0.97 27.57 19.62
C LYS A 17 -0.22 26.83 19.01
N LYS A 18 -0.32 26.83 17.68
CA LYS A 18 -1.41 26.21 16.93
C LYS A 18 -0.82 25.36 15.80
N CYS A 19 -0.96 24.05 15.93
CA CYS A 19 -0.79 23.11 14.82
C CYS A 19 -1.90 22.05 14.89
N GLY A 20 -2.09 21.28 13.83
CA GLY A 20 -2.94 20.09 13.89
C GLY A 20 -2.35 19.04 14.82
N TYR A 21 -3.14 18.02 15.16
CA TYR A 21 -2.56 16.82 15.75
C TYR A 21 -1.69 16.11 14.73
N TRP A 22 -0.54 15.60 15.16
CA TRP A 22 0.41 14.94 14.27
C TRP A 22 1.06 13.74 14.93
N ARG A 23 1.61 12.85 14.11
CA ARG A 23 2.35 11.66 14.52
C ARG A 23 3.55 11.52 13.58
N VAL A 24 4.69 11.05 14.11
CA VAL A 24 5.90 10.83 13.29
C VAL A 24 6.14 9.34 13.14
N HIS A 25 6.12 8.89 11.89
CA HIS A 25 6.72 7.62 11.48
C HIS A 25 8.13 7.92 10.98
N GLU A 26 9.14 7.37 11.62
CA GLU A 26 10.55 7.69 11.34
C GLU A 26 11.23 6.57 10.57
N LEU A 27 11.79 6.90 9.41
CA LEU A 27 12.64 5.97 8.67
C LEU A 27 14.00 5.84 9.34
N LYS A 28 14.39 4.59 9.62
CA LYS A 28 15.68 4.23 10.23
C LYS A 28 16.66 3.73 9.17
N GLY A 29 17.95 3.81 9.49
CA GLY A 29 19.00 3.31 8.61
C GLY A 29 19.01 3.91 7.20
N VAL A 30 18.47 5.12 7.01
CA VAL A 30 18.41 5.76 5.69
C VAL A 30 19.83 5.99 5.17
N PRO A 31 20.17 5.43 3.99
CA PRO A 31 21.47 5.68 3.36
C PRO A 31 21.70 7.16 3.10
N TYR A 32 22.96 7.59 3.11
CA TYR A 32 23.37 8.99 2.85
C TYR A 32 22.78 10.01 3.83
N LEU A 33 22.22 9.57 4.97
CA LEU A 33 21.59 10.45 5.93
C LEU A 33 22.61 11.32 6.69
N HIS A 34 23.87 10.89 6.73
CA HIS A 34 24.95 11.64 7.36
C HIS A 34 26.16 11.59 6.43
N ASP A 35 26.64 12.74 5.95
CA ASP A 35 28.00 12.83 5.41
C ASP A 35 29.00 12.51 6.54
N ARG A 36 30.22 12.08 6.22
CA ARG A 36 31.30 11.78 7.18
C ARG A 36 31.51 12.91 8.20
N TRP A 37 31.21 14.15 7.79
CA TRP A 37 31.37 15.37 8.59
C TRP A 37 30.10 15.82 9.30
N TYR A 38 28.95 15.22 9.01
CA TYR A 38 27.70 15.58 9.66
C TYR A 38 27.70 15.03 11.10
N ARG A 39 27.69 15.96 12.05
CA ARG A 39 27.43 15.67 13.46
C ARG A 39 26.01 16.13 13.74
N PRO A 40 25.04 15.22 13.97
CA PRO A 40 23.72 15.67 14.39
C PRO A 40 23.90 16.50 15.66
N PRO A 41 23.28 17.68 15.77
CA PRO A 41 23.24 18.40 17.04
C PRO A 41 22.75 17.42 18.11
N ARG A 42 23.40 17.43 19.28
CA ARG A 42 23.01 16.55 20.38
C ARG A 42 21.51 16.75 20.59
N PRO A 43 20.70 15.68 20.53
CA PRO A 43 19.29 15.83 20.73
C PRO A 43 19.11 16.40 22.13
N VAL A 44 18.71 17.66 22.21
CA VAL A 44 17.99 18.11 23.41
C VAL A 44 16.81 17.15 23.46
N LYS A 45 16.68 16.37 24.54
CA LYS A 45 15.48 15.55 24.75
C LYS A 45 14.31 16.53 24.79
N ALA A 46 13.71 16.75 23.63
CA ALA A 46 12.58 17.62 23.50
C ALA A 46 11.40 16.84 24.06
N TYR A 47 10.75 17.41 25.08
CA TYR A 47 9.51 16.89 25.60
C TYR A 47 8.52 16.69 24.46
N ASN A 48 7.66 15.68 24.60
CA ASN A 48 6.55 15.47 23.66
C ASN A 48 5.83 16.81 23.45
N PHE A 49 5.64 17.18 22.20
CA PHE A 49 4.92 18.40 21.89
C PHE A 49 3.44 18.17 22.19
N PRO A 50 2.67 19.09 22.80
CA PRO A 50 1.31 18.82 23.29
C PRO A 50 0.31 18.29 22.25
N ARG A 51 0.60 18.44 20.96
CA ARG A 51 -0.23 17.97 19.84
C ARG A 51 0.35 16.77 19.08
N GLU A 52 1.49 16.26 19.51
CA GLU A 52 2.02 14.99 19.03
C GLU A 52 1.22 13.84 19.67
N ILE A 53 0.67 12.95 18.84
CA ILE A 53 -0.05 11.76 19.27
C ILE A 53 0.91 10.57 19.22
N ASP A 54 0.81 9.72 20.25
CA ASP A 54 1.53 8.44 20.31
C ASP A 54 1.16 7.46 19.18
N GLY A 55 1.96 6.42 19.01
CA GLY A 55 1.77 5.37 17.99
C GLY A 55 2.49 5.62 16.67
N GLY A 56 3.52 6.47 16.66
CA GLY A 56 4.41 6.66 15.52
C GLY A 56 5.51 5.60 15.48
N ASP A 57 5.65 4.91 14.36
CA ASP A 57 6.52 3.75 14.20
C ASP A 57 7.92 4.11 13.70
N ASP A 58 8.90 3.31 14.11
CA ASP A 58 10.24 3.33 13.53
C ASP A 58 10.28 2.28 12.40
N ILE A 59 10.44 2.75 11.16
CA ILE A 59 10.34 1.94 9.94
C ILE A 59 11.75 1.65 9.41
N TYR A 60 12.11 0.37 9.33
CA TYR A 60 13.41 -0.09 8.89
C TYR A 60 13.41 -0.48 7.41
N PRO A 61 14.56 -0.38 6.72
CA PRO A 61 14.65 -0.75 5.31
C PRO A 61 14.58 -2.28 5.14
N HIS A 62 14.00 -2.69 4.02
CA HIS A 62 14.07 -4.06 3.52
C HIS A 62 15.48 -4.38 3.01
N THR A 63 15.70 -5.65 2.64
CA THR A 63 16.98 -6.13 2.09
C THR A 63 17.40 -5.43 0.80
N ASN A 64 16.44 -4.92 0.01
CA ASN A 64 16.68 -4.13 -1.20
C ASN A 64 16.87 -2.62 -0.93
N GLY A 65 16.87 -2.19 0.34
CA GLY A 65 17.02 -0.80 0.74
C GLY A 65 15.76 0.07 0.62
N THR A 66 14.60 -0.50 0.26
CA THR A 66 13.32 0.23 0.24
C THR A 66 12.58 0.12 1.57
N TYR A 67 11.55 0.93 1.74
CA TYR A 67 10.72 1.00 2.94
C TYR A 67 9.26 0.78 2.55
N THR A 68 8.54 -0.02 3.31
CA THR A 68 7.07 -0.07 3.23
C THR A 68 6.50 0.86 4.29
N LEU A 69 5.72 1.86 3.87
CA LEU A 69 5.19 2.87 4.78
C LEU A 69 3.74 2.57 5.17
N PHE A 70 2.89 2.36 4.16
CA PHE A 70 1.46 2.16 4.37
C PHE A 70 0.94 1.07 3.43
N HIS A 71 0.14 0.17 4.01
CA HIS A 71 -0.70 -0.76 3.27
C HIS A 71 -2.16 -0.37 3.46
N LEU A 72 -2.70 0.32 2.47
CA LEU A 72 -4.11 0.69 2.42
C LEU A 72 -4.88 -0.34 1.59
N PRO A 73 -6.23 -0.36 1.63
CA PRO A 73 -7.02 -1.34 0.88
C PRO A 73 -6.70 -1.38 -0.62
N HIS A 74 -6.52 -0.21 -1.25
CA HIS A 74 -6.32 -0.08 -2.70
C HIS A 74 -4.95 0.43 -3.11
N VAL A 75 -4.12 0.84 -2.15
CA VAL A 75 -2.84 1.51 -2.43
C VAL A 75 -1.77 0.99 -1.48
N THR A 76 -0.56 0.82 -2.00
CA THR A 76 0.64 0.63 -1.19
C THR A 76 1.52 1.86 -1.36
N VAL A 77 2.04 2.37 -0.24
CA VAL A 77 3.00 3.47 -0.24
C VAL A 77 4.34 2.92 0.23
N SER A 78 5.35 3.08 -0.60
CA SER A 78 6.74 2.74 -0.29
C SER A 78 7.64 3.96 -0.44
N ALA A 79 8.83 3.87 0.12
CA ALA A 79 9.88 4.87 -0.07
C ALA A 79 11.22 4.21 -0.41
N ALA A 80 12.06 4.95 -1.11
CA ALA A 80 13.42 4.57 -1.42
C ALA A 80 14.36 5.75 -1.19
N PRO A 81 15.58 5.52 -0.68
CA PRO A 81 16.55 6.59 -0.49
C PRO A 81 17.04 7.13 -1.83
N LEU A 82 17.18 8.46 -1.91
CA LEU A 82 17.73 9.15 -3.07
C LEU A 82 19.11 9.73 -2.72
N ARG A 83 20.06 9.58 -3.64
CA ARG A 83 21.38 10.19 -3.48
C ARG A 83 21.26 11.69 -3.75
N HIS A 84 21.33 12.48 -2.69
CA HIS A 84 21.33 13.95 -2.75
C HIS A 84 22.37 14.51 -1.77
N THR A 85 22.63 15.82 -1.81
CA THR A 85 23.50 16.53 -0.86
C THR A 85 22.94 16.60 0.56
N VAL A 86 21.67 16.23 0.74
CA VAL A 86 20.99 16.15 2.04
C VAL A 86 20.18 14.87 2.11
N PRO A 87 19.84 14.37 3.31
CA PRO A 87 19.07 13.15 3.45
C PRO A 87 17.72 13.27 2.74
N THR A 88 17.52 12.47 1.71
CA THR A 88 16.35 12.57 0.82
C THR A 88 15.80 11.19 0.53
N VAL A 89 14.47 11.05 0.57
CA VAL A 89 13.75 9.84 0.18
C VAL A 89 12.73 10.19 -0.90
N GLY A 90 12.59 9.31 -1.88
CA GLY A 90 11.51 9.35 -2.86
C GLY A 90 10.37 8.44 -2.40
N TYR A 91 9.13 8.83 -2.70
CA TYR A 91 7.94 8.05 -2.39
C TYR A 91 7.36 7.45 -3.66
N VAL A 92 6.93 6.19 -3.58
CA VAL A 92 6.20 5.50 -4.65
C VAL A 92 4.83 5.14 -4.11
N ILE A 93 3.80 5.54 -4.84
CA ILE A 93 2.40 5.23 -4.54
C ILE A 93 1.93 4.28 -5.64
N GLU A 94 1.67 3.05 -5.26
CA GLU A 94 1.24 2.00 -6.19
C GLU A 94 -0.22 1.66 -5.92
N GLU A 95 -1.07 1.81 -6.94
CA GLU A 95 -2.44 1.32 -6.88
C GLU A 95 -2.44 -0.21 -7.08
N LYS A 96 -3.13 -0.92 -6.19
CA LYS A 96 -3.31 -2.36 -6.31
C LYS A 96 -4.15 -2.68 -7.53
N SER A 97 -3.73 -3.71 -8.25
CA SER A 97 -4.52 -4.26 -9.35
C SER A 97 -5.93 -4.61 -8.86
N ARG A 98 -6.93 -4.17 -9.62
CA ARG A 98 -8.33 -4.49 -9.36
C ARG A 98 -8.76 -5.60 -10.31
N PRO A 99 -9.61 -6.54 -9.87
CA PRO A 99 -10.17 -7.53 -10.78
C PRO A 99 -10.87 -6.81 -11.93
N GLY A 100 -10.51 -7.18 -13.15
CA GLY A 100 -11.08 -6.61 -14.37
C GLY A 100 -12.57 -6.93 -14.50
N ARG A 101 -13.24 -6.21 -15.39
CA ARG A 101 -14.60 -6.56 -15.79
C ARG A 101 -14.56 -7.80 -16.68
N VAL A 102 -15.45 -8.75 -16.39
CA VAL A 102 -15.69 -9.89 -17.28
C VAL A 102 -16.24 -9.40 -18.62
N ASP A 103 -15.61 -9.82 -19.71
CA ASP A 103 -16.08 -9.54 -21.06
C ASP A 103 -17.38 -10.32 -21.32
N THR A 104 -18.49 -9.61 -21.29
CA THR A 104 -19.82 -10.19 -21.44
C THR A 104 -20.08 -10.64 -22.87
N ASP A 105 -19.45 -9.99 -23.85
CA ASP A 105 -19.72 -10.24 -25.28
C ASP A 105 -19.08 -11.56 -25.70
N VAL A 106 -17.94 -11.91 -25.09
CA VAL A 106 -17.30 -13.22 -25.26
C VAL A 106 -18.02 -14.31 -24.47
N ILE A 107 -18.42 -14.01 -23.22
CA ILE A 107 -18.87 -15.06 -22.30
C ILE A 107 -20.35 -15.42 -22.47
N PHE A 108 -21.22 -14.49 -22.86
CA PHE A 108 -22.65 -14.77 -22.96
C PHE A 108 -22.97 -15.84 -24.01
N PRO A 109 -22.39 -15.83 -25.23
CA PRO A 109 -22.59 -16.89 -26.21
C PRO A 109 -22.18 -18.28 -25.69
N ILE A 110 -21.10 -18.36 -24.90
CA ILE A 110 -20.63 -19.62 -24.31
C ILE A 110 -21.61 -20.12 -23.24
N ILE A 111 -22.12 -19.23 -22.37
CA ILE A 111 -23.13 -19.58 -21.37
C ILE A 111 -24.42 -20.07 -22.05
N GLU A 112 -24.84 -19.43 -23.14
CA GLU A 112 -26.05 -19.81 -23.87
C GLU A 112 -25.91 -21.18 -24.54
N ARG A 113 -24.76 -21.48 -25.13
CA ARG A 113 -24.46 -22.81 -25.70
C ARG A 113 -24.53 -23.93 -24.65
N ASN A 114 -24.15 -23.64 -23.41
CA ASN A 114 -24.13 -24.61 -22.30
C ASN A 114 -25.34 -24.49 -21.37
N ALA A 115 -26.39 -23.75 -21.73
CA ALA A 115 -27.42 -23.34 -20.80
C ALA A 115 -28.17 -24.52 -20.15
N GLU A 116 -28.49 -25.57 -20.91
CA GLU A 116 -29.21 -26.73 -20.39
C GLU A 116 -28.38 -27.52 -19.37
N GLU A 117 -27.11 -27.79 -19.68
CA GLU A 117 -26.20 -28.50 -18.78
C GLU A 117 -25.89 -27.67 -17.53
N LEU A 118 -25.74 -26.35 -17.69
CA LEU A 118 -25.58 -25.44 -16.55
C LEU A 118 -26.82 -25.39 -15.64
N ARG A 119 -28.03 -25.55 -16.18
CA ARG A 119 -29.26 -25.67 -15.36
C ARG A 119 -29.32 -27.00 -14.62
N GLN A 120 -28.79 -28.08 -15.20
CA GLN A 120 -28.69 -29.38 -14.51
C GLN A 120 -27.66 -29.32 -13.37
N MET A 121 -26.51 -28.67 -13.58
CA MET A 121 -25.48 -28.49 -12.55
C MET A 121 -25.91 -27.52 -11.44
N TYR A 122 -26.71 -26.50 -11.78
CA TYR A 122 -27.22 -25.52 -10.83
C TYR A 122 -28.76 -25.40 -10.90
N PRO A 123 -29.51 -26.41 -10.39
CA PRO A 123 -30.96 -26.42 -10.44
C PRO A 123 -31.57 -25.19 -9.77
N GLY A 124 -32.57 -24.58 -10.39
CA GLY A 124 -33.28 -23.41 -9.86
C GLY A 124 -32.51 -22.08 -9.93
N LYS A 125 -31.35 -22.04 -10.60
CA LYS A 125 -30.57 -20.80 -10.80
C LYS A 125 -30.50 -20.44 -12.28
N ASN A 126 -30.45 -19.13 -12.57
CA ASN A 126 -30.17 -18.65 -13.92
C ASN A 126 -28.72 -19.02 -14.31
N PRO A 127 -28.47 -19.63 -15.48
CA PRO A 127 -27.13 -19.94 -15.97
C PRO A 127 -26.14 -18.77 -15.90
N LYS A 128 -26.61 -17.53 -16.08
CA LYS A 128 -25.79 -16.31 -15.97
C LYS A 128 -25.18 -16.09 -14.58
N LYS A 129 -25.64 -16.78 -13.53
CA LYS A 129 -24.98 -16.73 -12.20
C LYS A 129 -23.54 -17.25 -12.22
N ILE A 130 -23.16 -18.01 -13.25
CA ILE A 130 -21.79 -18.48 -13.41
C ILE A 130 -20.77 -17.34 -13.57
N ILE A 131 -21.20 -16.16 -14.02
CA ILE A 131 -20.36 -14.97 -14.12
C ILE A 131 -19.75 -14.60 -12.75
N GLN A 132 -20.50 -14.81 -11.66
CA GLN A 132 -19.97 -14.58 -10.31
C GLN A 132 -18.82 -15.54 -9.98
N ARG A 133 -18.92 -16.79 -10.44
CA ARG A 133 -17.86 -17.78 -10.30
C ARG A 133 -16.64 -17.40 -11.13
N LEU A 134 -16.83 -16.99 -12.39
CA LEU A 134 -15.76 -16.51 -13.26
C LEU A 134 -15.01 -15.31 -12.66
N LYS A 135 -15.74 -14.38 -12.03
CA LYS A 135 -15.14 -13.23 -11.30
C LYS A 135 -14.35 -13.61 -10.06
N SER A 136 -14.61 -14.78 -9.49
CA SER A 136 -13.93 -15.27 -8.29
C SER A 136 -12.71 -16.14 -8.58
N LEU A 137 -12.39 -16.39 -9.85
CA LEU A 137 -11.23 -17.18 -10.25
C LEU A 137 -9.93 -16.45 -9.86
N GLY A 138 -9.01 -17.20 -9.25
CA GLY A 138 -7.66 -16.74 -8.95
C GLY A 138 -6.77 -16.62 -10.20
N ALA A 139 -5.60 -16.02 -10.04
CA ALA A 139 -4.60 -15.96 -11.11
C ALA A 139 -4.16 -17.38 -11.50
N GLY A 140 -4.34 -17.74 -12.78
CA GLY A 140 -4.02 -19.07 -13.31
C GLY A 140 -5.14 -20.11 -13.15
N GLU A 141 -6.27 -19.76 -12.53
CA GLU A 141 -7.43 -20.63 -12.49
C GLU A 141 -8.27 -20.47 -13.75
N ALA A 142 -8.69 -21.61 -14.32
CA ALA A 142 -9.53 -21.69 -15.50
C ALA A 142 -10.84 -22.40 -15.14
N TYR A 143 -11.96 -21.92 -15.71
CA TYR A 143 -13.24 -22.61 -15.60
C TYR A 143 -13.51 -23.35 -16.91
N ARG A 144 -13.65 -24.68 -16.82
CA ARG A 144 -14.01 -25.49 -17.98
C ARG A 144 -15.51 -25.63 -18.08
N PHE A 145 -16.07 -25.14 -19.19
CA PHE A 145 -17.48 -25.30 -19.52
C PHE A 145 -17.79 -26.77 -19.89
N PRO A 146 -19.07 -27.17 -19.80
CA PRO A 146 -19.49 -28.54 -20.11
C PRO A 146 -19.13 -28.99 -21.54
N ASP A 147 -19.20 -28.07 -22.51
CA ASP A 147 -18.76 -28.28 -23.89
C ASP A 147 -17.22 -28.37 -24.07
N GLY A 148 -16.45 -28.25 -22.99
CA GLY A 148 -14.99 -28.31 -22.97
C GLY A 148 -14.28 -26.99 -23.22
N THR A 149 -15.00 -25.89 -23.46
CA THR A 149 -14.43 -24.52 -23.63
C THR A 149 -13.84 -24.03 -22.31
N VAL A 150 -12.78 -23.23 -22.37
CA VAL A 150 -12.08 -22.63 -21.22
C VAL A 150 -12.10 -21.12 -21.33
#